data_AF-A0A5K0VHI7-F1
#
_entry.id   AF-A0A5K0VHI7-F1
#
_cell.length_a   1.000
_cell.length_b   1.000
_cell.length_c   1.000
_cell.angle_alpha   90.00
_cell.angle_beta   90.00
_cell.angle_gamma   90.00
#
_symmetry.space_group_name_H-M   'P 1'
#
loop_
_entity.id
_entity.type
_entity.pdbx_description
1 polymer ?
#
loop_
_entity_poly.entity_id
_entity_poly.type
_entity_poly.pdbx_seq_one_letter_code
_entity_poly.pdbx_strand_id
1 'polypeptide(L)' 'MQYQSDEPVTLWVNKVGPYNNPQETYNYYSLPFCQPAGNSAHKWGGLGEVLGGNELIDSQIDIKFR' A
#
# COMPACT_ATOMS: atom_id res chain seq x y z
N MET A 1 12.78 -6.96 17.92
CA MET A 1 11.67 -7.78 17.42
C MET A 1 12.04 -8.13 15.99
N GLN A 2 12.26 -9.41 15.71
CA GLN A 2 12.61 -9.92 14.39
C GLN A 2 11.47 -10.85 13.98
N TYR A 3 10.98 -10.71 12.76
CA TYR A 3 9.92 -11.56 12.22
C TYR A 3 10.39 -13.03 12.22
N GLN A 4 9.52 -13.94 12.62
CA GLN A 4 9.79 -15.37 12.51
C GLN A 4 9.53 -15.85 11.08
N SER A 5 10.20 -16.93 10.66
CA SER A 5 9.86 -17.59 9.41
C SER A 5 8.40 -18.07 9.46
N ASP A 6 7.67 -17.86 8.35
CA ASP A 6 6.22 -18.07 8.19
C ASP A 6 5.32 -17.04 8.91
N GLU A 7 5.87 -16.01 9.56
CA GLU A 7 5.07 -14.97 10.21
C GLU A 7 4.36 -14.08 9.17
N PRO A 8 3.04 -13.81 9.32
CA PRO A 8 2.29 -12.99 8.36
C PRO A 8 2.74 -11.53 8.42
N VAL A 9 3.04 -10.97 7.25
CA VAL A 9 3.49 -9.57 7.08
C VAL A 9 2.41 -8.79 6.35
N THR A 10 1.91 -7.74 7.00
CA THR A 10 0.98 -6.81 6.36
C THR A 10 1.70 -5.95 5.33
N LEU A 11 1.39 -6.14 4.06
CA LEU A 11 1.90 -5.31 2.98
C LEU A 11 0.97 -4.10 2.76
N TRP A 12 1.51 -2.92 3.05
CA TRP A 12 0.85 -1.65 2.80
C TRP A 12 1.24 -1.11 1.42
N VAL A 13 0.26 -0.87 0.56
CA VAL A 13 0.45 -0.18 -0.72
C VAL A 13 0.10 1.30 -0.55
N ASN A 14 0.72 2.18 -1.35
CA ASN A 14 0.43 3.61 -1.31
C ASN A 14 0.12 4.11 -2.72
N LYS A 15 1.15 4.58 -3.40
CA LYS A 15 1.04 5.11 -4.75
C LYS A 15 2.04 4.44 -5.68
N VAL A 16 1.72 4.51 -6.95
CA VAL A 16 2.56 4.06 -8.05
C VAL A 16 2.73 5.18 -9.05
N GLY A 17 3.89 5.22 -9.69
CA GLY A 17 4.22 6.20 -10.70
C GLY A 17 5.11 5.58 -11.76
N PRO A 18 5.08 6.10 -13.00
CA PRO A 18 6.01 5.67 -14.02
C PRO A 18 7.45 6.05 -13.64
N TYR A 19 8.42 5.16 -13.88
CA TYR A 19 9.85 5.41 -13.65
C TYR A 19 10.36 6.68 -14.35
N ASN A 20 9.78 6.99 -15.51
CA ASN A 20 10.16 8.15 -16.32
C ASN A 20 9.60 9.48 -15.82
N ASN A 21 8.62 9.48 -14.91
CA ASN A 21 8.03 10.71 -14.39
C ASN A 21 7.67 10.59 -12.90
N PRO A 22 8.67 10.69 -12.00
CA PRO A 22 8.45 10.52 -10.55
C PRO A 22 7.54 11.59 -9.93
N GLN A 23 7.20 12.67 -10.65
CA GLN A 23 6.20 13.67 -10.25
C GLN A 23 4.77 13.16 -10.41
N GLU A 24 4.56 12.16 -11.25
CA GLU A 24 3.25 11.56 -11.49
C GLU A 24 3.09 10.36 -10.56
N THR A 25 2.22 10.51 -9.57
CA THR A 25 1.96 9.45 -8.59
C THR A 25 0.46 9.27 -8.43
N TYR A 26 -0.03 8.09 -8.75
CA TYR A 26 -1.43 7.71 -8.61
C TYR A 26 -1.58 6.73 -7.46
N ASN A 27 -2.73 6.75 -6.78
CA ASN A 27 -3.01 5.73 -5.77
C ASN A 27 -3.02 4.34 -6.42
N TYR A 28 -2.45 3.36 -5.73
CA TYR A 28 -2.28 2.00 -6.25
C TYR A 28 -3.61 1.44 -6.79
N TYR A 29 -4.71 1.63 -6.06
CA TYR A 29 -6.04 1.15 -6.44
C TYR A 29 -6.87 2.10 -7.32
N SER A 30 -6.34 3.27 -7.72
CA SER A 30 -6.98 4.09 -8.75
C SER A 30 -6.77 3.56 -10.16
N LEU A 31 -5.73 2.73 -10.34
CA LEU A 31 -5.49 2.01 -11.58
C LEU A 31 -6.33 0.72 -11.62
N PRO A 32 -6.64 0.18 -12.81
CA PRO A 32 -7.46 -1.01 -12.98
C PRO A 32 -6.71 -2.30 -12.62
N PHE A 33 -5.98 -2.29 -11.51
CA PHE A 33 -5.37 -3.49 -10.94
C PHE A 33 -6.42 -4.31 -10.19
N CYS A 34 -6.16 -5.61 -10.05
CA CYS A 34 -7.02 -6.48 -9.24
C CYS A 34 -7.06 -5.97 -7.80
N GLN A 35 -8.22 -5.47 -7.40
CA GLN A 35 -8.53 -5.15 -6.02
C GLN A 35 -8.96 -6.45 -5.32
N PRO A 36 -8.39 -6.78 -4.14
CA PRO A 36 -8.91 -7.88 -3.35
C PRO A 36 -10.35 -7.56 -2.94
N ALA A 37 -11.23 -8.56 -2.89
CA ALA A 37 -12.66 -8.36 -2.69
C ALA A 37 -13.06 -7.94 -1.26
N GLY A 38 -12.11 -7.86 -0.33
CA GLY A 38 -12.35 -7.44 1.05
C GLY A 38 -12.30 -5.92 1.23
N ASN A 39 -12.89 -5.41 2.30
CA ASN A 39 -12.71 -4.01 2.71
C ASN A 39 -11.23 -3.78 3.07
N SER A 40 -10.47 -3.16 2.18
CA SER A 40 -9.07 -2.81 2.46
C SER A 40 -9.00 -1.85 3.65
N ALA A 41 -8.13 -2.13 4.62
CA ALA A 41 -7.93 -1.20 5.73
C ALA A 41 -7.16 0.01 5.22
N HIS A 42 -7.74 1.21 5.33
CA HIS A 42 -7.07 2.46 4.99
C HIS A 42 -6.38 3.03 6.23
N LYS A 43 -5.06 3.16 6.17
CA LYS A 43 -4.24 3.82 7.16
C LYS A 43 -3.87 5.21 6.63
N TRP A 44 -4.50 6.23 7.20
CA TRP A 44 -4.16 7.62 6.95
C TRP A 44 -3.02 8.03 7.88
N GLY A 45 -1.97 8.66 7.32
CA GLY A 45 -0.86 9.22 8.09
C GLY A 45 -1.23 10.52 8.80
N GLY A 46 -0.22 11.31 9.16
CA GLY A 46 -0.46 12.66 9.68
C GLY A 46 -1.10 13.58 8.64
N LEU A 47 -1.61 14.74 9.08
CA LEU A 47 -2.24 15.73 8.20
C LEU A 47 -1.36 16.11 6.98
N GLY A 48 -0.04 16.21 7.16
CA GLY A 48 0.90 16.50 6.08
C GLY A 48 1.00 15.39 5.03
N GLU A 49 0.91 14.13 5.43
CA GLU A 49 0.92 12.98 4.51
C GLU A 49 -0.38 12.91 3.71
N VAL A 50 -1.52 13.16 4.34
CA VAL A 50 -2.83 13.18 3.66
C VAL A 50 -2.89 14.31 2.64
N LEU A 51 -2.38 15.51 2.97
CA LEU A 51 -2.30 16.64 2.01
C LEU A 51 -1.32 16.37 0.86
N GLY A 52 -0.27 15.60 1.11
CA GLY A 52 0.59 15.04 0.05
C GLY A 52 -0.10 13.93 -0.76
N GLY A 53 -1.34 13.56 -0.41
CA GLY A 53 -2.15 12.52 -1.04
C GLY A 53 -1.78 11.09 -0.63
N ASN A 54 -0.94 10.90 0.40
CA ASN A 54 -0.50 9.57 0.80
C ASN A 54 -1.64 8.81 1.49
N GLU A 55 -1.99 7.68 0.92
CA GLU A 55 -3.00 6.77 1.44
C GLU A 55 -2.38 5.37 1.54
N LEU A 56 -2.08 4.89 2.76
CA LEU A 56 -1.58 3.53 2.94
C LEU A 56 -2.78 2.59 2.99
N ILE A 57 -2.85 1.64 2.09
CA ILE A 57 -3.97 0.72 1.96
C ILE A 57 -3.41 -0.68 2.16
N ASP A 58 -4.07 -1.46 3.03
CA ASP A 58 -3.71 -2.87 3.19
C ASP A 58 -3.97 -3.62 1.88
N SER A 59 -2.92 -4.27 1.38
CA SER A 59 -3.00 -4.99 0.10
C SER A 59 -3.79 -6.30 0.19
N GLN A 60 -4.06 -6.79 1.41
CA GLN A 60 -4.69 -8.09 1.70
C GLN A 60 -3.97 -9.28 1.05
N ILE A 61 -2.71 -9.10 0.62
CA ILE A 61 -1.91 -10.19 0.07
C ILE A 61 -1.30 -10.96 1.25
N ASP A 62 -1.53 -12.28 1.29
CA ASP A 62 -0.88 -13.17 2.26
C ASP A 62 0.61 -13.27 1.92
N ILE A 63 1.42 -12.45 2.59
CA ILE A 63 2.87 -12.49 2.49
C ILE A 63 3.41 -13.01 3.81
N LYS A 64 4.22 -14.06 3.73
CA LYS A 64 4.88 -14.66 4.89
C LYS A 64 6.36 -14.30 4.89
N PHE A 65 6.87 -13.90 6.04
CA PHE A 65 8.30 -13.64 6.21
C PHE A 65 9.09 -14.94 6.07
N ARG A 66 10.20 -14.93 5.32
CA ARG A 66 11.07 -16.10 5.13
C ARG A 66 12.52 -15.76 5.35
#